data_AF-A0A9X6XW91-F1
#
_entry.id   AF-A0A9X6XW91-F1
#
_cell.length_a   1.000
_cell.length_b   1.000
_cell.length_c   1.000
_cell.angle_alpha   90.00
_cell.angle_beta   90.00
_cell.angle_gamma   90.00
#
_symmetry.space_group_name_H-M   'P 1'
#
loop_
_entity.id
_entity.type
_entity.pdbx_description
1 polymer ?
#
loop_
_entity_poly.entity_id
_entity_poly.type
_entity_poly.pdbx_seq_one_letter_code
_entity_poly.pdbx_strand_id
1 'polypeptide(L)'
;MNKYTFGSLKEIYGNATYDYNHGINQFDVDKANALVKVIENSRNDKSPQVGDIVEFTDKHGEYYANAHIERLQEDGLYICERIFSCFVSTNERTESIHTSAGGGEWTVIPINLTYLGKKEKRFVTIGHNENGAFAILAEVNVWEYKENDLTNTTKAHDKFHVSIL
;
A
#
# COMPACT_ATOMS: atom_id res chain seq x y z
N MET A 1 2.85 20.38 -6.88
CA MET A 1 4.13 20.67 -6.19
C MET A 1 4.87 19.35 -6.05
N ASN A 2 6.18 19.32 -6.26
CA ASN A 2 6.95 18.08 -6.13
C ASN A 2 7.14 17.75 -4.64
N LYS A 3 6.89 16.50 -4.26
CA LYS A 3 7.05 15.99 -2.87
C LYS A 3 8.52 15.76 -2.54
N TYR A 4 9.30 15.30 -3.51
CA TYR A 4 10.68 14.89 -3.31
C TYR A 4 11.70 15.82 -3.98
N THR A 5 12.72 16.17 -3.19
CA THR A 5 14.06 16.57 -3.62
C THR A 5 15.03 15.39 -3.47
N PHE A 6 16.26 15.54 -3.96
CA PHE A 6 17.35 14.57 -3.71
C PHE A 6 17.52 14.21 -2.23
N GLY A 7 17.59 15.22 -1.36
CA GLY A 7 17.81 15.01 0.08
C GLY A 7 16.66 14.23 0.70
N SER A 8 15.44 14.69 0.50
CA SER A 8 14.25 14.04 1.07
C SER A 8 14.01 12.62 0.54
N LEU A 9 14.41 12.32 -0.71
CA LEU A 9 14.27 10.96 -1.25
C LEU A 9 15.28 10.01 -0.59
N LYS A 10 16.52 10.47 -0.32
CA LYS A 10 17.54 9.70 0.40
C LYS A 10 17.15 9.38 1.84
N GLU A 11 16.41 10.27 2.49
CA GLU A 11 15.96 10.12 3.88
C GLU A 11 14.88 9.05 4.08
N ILE A 12 14.21 8.61 3.01
CA ILE A 12 13.23 7.52 3.14
C ILE A 12 13.93 6.23 3.56
N TYR A 13 13.35 5.55 4.55
CA TYR A 13 13.89 4.31 5.09
C TYR A 13 14.12 3.26 3.98
N GLY A 14 15.38 2.82 3.87
CA GLY A 14 15.89 1.90 2.85
C GLY A 14 16.57 2.58 1.66
N ASN A 15 16.37 3.88 1.44
CA ASN A 15 16.95 4.58 0.28
C ASN A 15 18.42 4.91 0.44
N ALA A 16 18.94 4.99 1.68
CA ALA A 16 20.38 5.16 1.90
C ALA A 16 21.20 4.02 1.28
N THR A 17 20.72 2.78 1.36
CA THR A 17 21.38 1.62 0.73
C THR A 17 21.29 1.67 -0.80
N TYR A 18 20.14 2.09 -1.34
CA TYR A 18 19.98 2.28 -2.78
C TYR A 18 20.92 3.39 -3.29
N ASP A 19 20.99 4.54 -2.61
CA ASP A 19 21.86 5.65 -2.95
C ASP A 19 23.35 5.26 -2.89
N TYR A 20 23.75 4.49 -1.87
CA TYR A 20 25.12 4.00 -1.77
C TYR A 20 25.51 3.08 -2.94
N ASN A 21 24.61 2.18 -3.35
CA ASN A 21 24.91 1.17 -4.38
C ASN A 21 24.72 1.69 -5.82
N HIS A 22 23.79 2.63 -6.03
CA HIS A 22 23.35 3.04 -7.37
C HIS A 22 23.43 4.55 -7.61
N GLY A 23 23.49 5.37 -6.56
CA GLY A 23 23.49 6.83 -6.64
C GLY A 23 22.14 7.40 -7.09
N ILE A 24 21.35 7.93 -6.16
CA ILE A 24 20.09 8.59 -6.50
C ILE A 24 20.39 9.77 -7.43
N ASN A 25 19.77 9.77 -8.61
CA ASN A 25 19.92 10.82 -9.62
C ASN A 25 18.59 11.54 -9.91
N GLN A 26 18.59 12.48 -10.86
CA GLN A 26 17.40 13.27 -11.17
C GLN A 26 16.26 12.40 -11.73
N PHE A 27 16.57 11.33 -12.47
CA PHE A 27 15.55 10.40 -12.98
C PHE A 27 14.77 9.75 -11.83
N ASP A 28 15.46 9.32 -10.77
CA ASP A 28 14.79 8.70 -9.61
C ASP A 28 13.88 9.71 -8.90
N VAL A 29 14.33 10.96 -8.75
CA VAL A 29 13.54 12.05 -8.15
C VAL A 29 12.32 12.38 -9.00
N ASP A 30 12.48 12.49 -10.32
CA ASP A 30 11.37 12.78 -11.24
C ASP A 30 10.36 11.63 -11.24
N LYS A 31 10.84 10.38 -11.30
CA LYS A 31 10.01 9.18 -11.22
C LYS A 31 9.26 9.09 -9.89
N ALA A 32 9.91 9.37 -8.77
CA ALA A 32 9.29 9.39 -7.45
C ALA A 32 8.14 10.40 -7.40
N ASN A 33 8.39 11.63 -7.88
CA ASN A 33 7.37 12.68 -7.92
C ASN A 33 6.22 12.37 -8.88
N ALA A 34 6.51 11.79 -10.04
CA ALA A 34 5.49 11.37 -11.00
C ALA A 34 4.58 10.30 -10.40
N LEU A 35 5.16 9.27 -9.76
CA LEU A 35 4.40 8.22 -9.08
C LEU A 35 3.52 8.80 -7.96
N VAL A 36 4.07 9.63 -7.08
CA VAL A 36 3.30 10.29 -6.01
C VAL A 36 2.13 11.07 -6.59
N LYS A 37 2.37 11.85 -7.65
CA LYS A 37 1.32 12.65 -8.29
C LYS A 37 0.20 11.76 -8.86
N VAL A 38 0.55 10.68 -9.57
CA VAL A 38 -0.45 9.75 -10.13
C VAL A 38 -1.23 9.07 -9.00
N ILE A 39 -0.54 8.66 -7.93
CA ILE A 39 -1.17 8.04 -6.77
C ILE A 39 -2.15 9.04 -6.13
N GLU A 40 -1.65 10.15 -5.60
CA GLU A 40 -2.44 11.07 -4.79
C GLU A 40 -3.60 11.71 -5.58
N ASN A 41 -3.42 11.97 -6.88
CA ASN A 41 -4.49 12.54 -7.72
C ASN A 41 -5.62 11.56 -8.04
N SER A 42 -5.38 10.24 -7.99
CA SER A 42 -6.42 9.26 -8.28
C SER A 42 -7.35 9.02 -7.08
N ARG A 43 -7.02 9.55 -5.90
CA ARG A 43 -7.77 9.29 -4.66
C ARG A 43 -8.98 10.21 -4.54
N ASN A 44 -10.10 9.61 -4.14
CA ASN A 44 -11.33 10.29 -3.76
C ASN A 44 -12.00 9.52 -2.61
N ASP A 45 -12.96 10.14 -1.92
CA ASP A 45 -13.68 9.55 -0.78
C ASP A 45 -14.88 8.67 -1.18
N LYS A 46 -15.11 8.45 -2.48
CA LYS A 46 -16.29 7.75 -3.01
C LYS A 46 -16.03 6.29 -3.35
N SER A 47 -14.82 5.94 -3.79
CA SER A 47 -14.50 4.59 -4.19
C SER A 47 -13.06 4.18 -3.88
N PRO A 48 -12.84 2.94 -3.39
CA PRO A 48 -11.50 2.40 -3.20
C PRO A 48 -10.71 2.31 -4.50
N GLN A 49 -9.39 2.53 -4.42
CA GLN A 49 -8.46 2.46 -5.55
C GLN A 49 -7.36 1.42 -5.30
N VAL A 50 -6.77 0.89 -6.37
CA VAL A 50 -5.54 0.08 -6.28
C VAL A 50 -4.47 0.84 -5.50
N GLY A 51 -3.81 0.18 -4.56
CA GLY A 51 -2.82 0.77 -3.68
C GLY A 51 -3.37 1.39 -2.41
N ASP A 52 -4.69 1.54 -2.24
CA ASP A 52 -5.27 2.00 -0.98
C ASP A 52 -5.07 1.00 0.17
N ILE A 53 -5.43 1.42 1.39
CA ILE A 53 -5.36 0.59 2.58
C ILE A 53 -6.77 0.23 3.05
N VAL A 54 -6.92 -1.02 3.48
CA VAL A 54 -8.08 -1.49 4.23
C VAL A 54 -7.66 -1.83 5.66
N GLU A 55 -8.29 -1.20 6.63
CA GLU A 55 -8.41 -1.72 8.00
C GLU A 55 -9.38 -2.89 7.96
N PHE A 56 -8.84 -4.09 7.80
CA PHE A 56 -9.60 -5.30 7.57
C PHE A 56 -9.72 -6.14 8.84
N THR A 57 -10.91 -6.62 9.16
CA THR A 57 -11.12 -7.66 10.18
C THR A 57 -11.78 -8.88 9.55
N ASP A 58 -11.12 -10.03 9.60
CA ASP A 58 -11.65 -11.27 9.05
C ASP A 58 -12.77 -11.89 9.92
N LYS A 59 -13.43 -12.92 9.41
CA LYS A 59 -14.48 -13.66 10.13
C LYS A 59 -14.03 -14.31 11.43
N HIS A 60 -12.73 -14.47 11.65
CA HIS A 60 -12.14 -15.04 12.86
C HIS A 60 -11.74 -13.96 13.88
N GLY A 61 -12.01 -12.69 13.58
CA GLY A 61 -11.66 -11.55 14.41
C GLY A 61 -10.19 -11.14 14.29
N GLU A 62 -9.44 -11.62 13.29
CA GLU A 62 -8.08 -11.14 13.03
C GLU A 62 -8.13 -9.77 12.37
N TYR A 63 -7.40 -8.82 12.96
CA TYR A 63 -7.32 -7.45 12.50
C TYR A 63 -6.02 -7.18 11.73
N TYR A 64 -6.18 -6.53 10.59
CA TYR A 64 -5.13 -6.15 9.67
C TYR A 64 -5.21 -4.65 9.40
N ALA A 65 -4.36 -3.86 10.06
CA ALA A 65 -4.39 -2.39 9.96
C ALA A 65 -3.98 -1.83 8.58
N ASN A 66 -3.32 -2.64 7.76
CA ASN A 66 -2.65 -2.20 6.54
C ASN A 66 -2.87 -3.15 5.35
N ALA A 67 -4.02 -3.83 5.28
CA ALA A 67 -4.32 -4.67 4.14
C ALA A 67 -4.30 -3.84 2.84
N HIS A 68 -3.72 -4.40 1.78
CA HIS A 68 -3.44 -3.70 0.53
C HIS A 68 -4.45 -4.08 -0.55
N ILE A 69 -5.06 -3.11 -1.23
CA ILE A 69 -5.90 -3.36 -2.41
C ILE A 69 -5.00 -3.53 -3.65
N GLU A 70 -4.87 -4.76 -4.14
CA GLU A 70 -4.03 -5.08 -5.31
C GLU A 70 -4.81 -4.94 -6.61
N ARG A 71 -6.08 -5.38 -6.63
CA ARG A 71 -6.94 -5.30 -7.83
C ARG A 71 -8.38 -4.98 -7.47
N LEU A 72 -9.00 -4.15 -8.31
CA LEU A 72 -10.46 -3.99 -8.34
C LEU A 72 -11.01 -5.06 -9.27
N GLN A 73 -11.98 -5.84 -8.81
CA GLN A 73 -12.70 -6.86 -9.57
C GLN A 73 -14.18 -6.47 -9.70
N GLU A 74 -14.92 -7.15 -10.56
CA GLU A 74 -16.35 -6.86 -10.79
C GLU A 74 -17.19 -7.10 -9.53
N ASP A 75 -16.84 -8.11 -8.75
CA ASP A 75 -17.55 -8.59 -7.56
C ASP A 75 -16.88 -8.20 -6.23
N GLY A 76 -15.73 -7.53 -6.26
CA GLY A 76 -14.99 -7.24 -5.04
C GLY A 76 -13.63 -6.59 -5.23
N LEU A 77 -12.91 -6.51 -4.12
CA LEU A 77 -11.56 -5.97 -4.01
C LEU A 77 -10.64 -7.11 -3.61
N TYR A 78 -9.64 -7.38 -4.45
CA TYR A 78 -8.63 -8.37 -4.12
C TYR A 78 -7.56 -7.74 -3.26
N ILE A 79 -7.47 -8.21 -2.02
CA ILE A 79 -6.60 -7.64 -1.00
C ILE A 79 -5.54 -8.63 -0.53
N CYS A 80 -4.37 -8.11 -0.17
CA CYS A 80 -3.39 -8.82 0.64
C CYS A 80 -3.51 -8.35 2.09
N GLU A 81 -3.78 -9.26 3.02
CA GLU A 81 -4.07 -8.93 4.42
C GLU A 81 -2.84 -8.36 5.14
N ARG A 82 -1.64 -8.87 4.83
CA ARG A 82 -0.37 -8.45 5.44
C ARG A 82 0.67 -8.17 4.37
N ILE A 83 0.86 -6.90 4.03
CA ILE A 83 1.88 -6.51 3.05
C ILE A 83 3.28 -6.49 3.66
N PHE A 84 4.25 -7.08 2.97
CA PHE A 84 5.69 -6.97 3.26
C PHE A 84 6.37 -6.00 2.31
N SER A 85 6.06 -6.08 1.00
CA SER A 85 6.58 -5.19 -0.03
C SER A 85 5.49 -4.83 -1.05
N CYS A 86 5.59 -3.64 -1.64
CA CYS A 86 4.63 -3.14 -2.61
C CYS A 86 5.35 -2.50 -3.78
N PHE A 87 5.64 -3.25 -4.84
CA PHE A 87 6.19 -2.64 -6.05
C PHE A 87 5.11 -1.81 -6.74
N VAL A 88 5.48 -0.65 -7.27
CA VAL A 88 4.57 0.24 -8.00
C VAL A 88 5.21 0.75 -9.28
N SER A 89 4.40 0.79 -10.33
CA SER A 89 4.70 1.41 -11.61
C SER A 89 3.48 2.17 -12.12
N THR A 90 3.70 3.12 -13.02
CA THR A 90 2.63 3.82 -13.73
C THR A 90 2.29 3.10 -15.02
N ASN A 91 1.01 3.00 -15.34
CA ASN A 91 0.54 2.75 -16.68
C ASN A 91 0.34 4.11 -17.38
N GLU A 92 1.28 4.45 -18.27
CA GLU A 92 1.29 5.74 -18.96
C GLU A 92 0.08 5.97 -19.87
N ARG A 93 -0.61 4.90 -20.31
CA ARG A 93 -1.77 5.03 -21.20
C ARG A 93 -3.05 5.38 -20.43
N THR A 94 -3.16 4.94 -19.19
CA THR A 94 -4.37 5.07 -18.38
C THR A 94 -4.21 6.03 -17.21
N GLU A 95 -3.04 6.64 -17.06
CA GLU A 95 -2.69 7.49 -15.91
C GLU A 95 -3.02 6.82 -14.57
N SER A 96 -2.86 5.50 -14.51
CA SER A 96 -3.13 4.69 -13.32
C SER A 96 -1.86 4.02 -12.83
N ILE A 97 -1.92 3.44 -11.62
CA ILE A 97 -0.83 2.61 -11.11
C ILE A 97 -1.12 1.13 -11.29
N HIS A 98 -0.06 0.35 -11.40
CA HIS A 98 -0.04 -1.08 -11.20
C HIS A 98 0.78 -1.37 -9.94
N THR A 99 0.27 -2.25 -9.08
CA THR A 99 1.00 -2.74 -7.91
C THR A 99 1.34 -4.21 -8.08
N SER A 100 2.46 -4.58 -7.48
CA SER A 100 2.81 -5.98 -7.25
C SER A 100 3.18 -6.10 -5.79
N ALA A 101 2.20 -6.47 -4.98
CA ALA A 101 2.38 -6.65 -3.55
C ALA A 101 2.85 -8.08 -3.24
N GLY A 102 3.77 -8.20 -2.28
CA GLY A 102 4.19 -9.46 -1.68
C GLY A 102 3.86 -9.44 -0.19
N GLY A 103 3.34 -10.56 0.34
CA GLY A 103 2.82 -10.55 1.70
C GLY A 103 2.21 -11.88 2.15
N GLY A 104 1.31 -11.78 3.13
CA GLY A 104 0.54 -12.89 3.70
C GLY A 104 -0.63 -13.32 2.81
N GLU A 105 -1.72 -13.73 3.45
CA GLU A 105 -2.89 -14.28 2.77
C GLU A 105 -3.60 -13.25 1.88
N TRP A 106 -4.30 -13.79 0.89
CA TRP A 106 -5.02 -13.03 -0.12
C TRP A 106 -6.48 -13.42 -0.12
N THR A 107 -7.36 -12.44 -0.18
CA THR A 107 -8.80 -12.66 -0.17
C THR A 107 -9.52 -11.61 -1.02
N VAL A 108 -10.79 -11.88 -1.35
CA VAL A 108 -11.68 -10.93 -2.03
C VAL A 108 -12.70 -10.43 -1.01
N ILE A 109 -12.80 -9.11 -0.86
CA ILE A 109 -13.79 -8.45 0.00
C ILE A 109 -14.78 -7.62 -0.84
N PRO A 110 -15.95 -7.24 -0.30
CA PRO A 110 -16.90 -6.37 -1.00
C PRO A 110 -16.34 -4.99 -1.31
N ILE A 111 -16.97 -4.29 -2.26
CA ILE A 111 -16.57 -2.91 -2.67
C ILE A 111 -17.11 -1.84 -1.70
N ASN A 112 -18.22 -2.11 -1.02
CA ASN A 112 -18.89 -1.16 -0.13
C ASN A 112 -18.16 -1.06 1.21
N LEU A 113 -17.10 -0.27 1.24
CA LEU A 113 -16.27 -0.04 2.42
C LEU A 113 -16.60 1.29 3.09
N THR A 114 -16.29 1.41 4.39
CA THR A 114 -16.42 2.70 5.10
C THR A 114 -15.15 3.52 4.93
N TYR A 115 -15.25 4.74 4.39
CA TYR A 115 -14.11 5.64 4.29
C TYR A 115 -13.68 6.14 5.67
N LEU A 116 -12.40 5.98 6.02
CA LEU A 116 -11.84 6.41 7.31
C LEU A 116 -10.95 7.66 7.21
N GLY A 117 -10.50 8.01 6.00
CA GLY A 117 -9.57 9.12 5.79
C GLY A 117 -8.37 8.70 4.96
N LYS A 118 -7.22 9.31 5.24
CA LYS A 118 -6.00 9.10 4.47
C LYS A 118 -4.79 8.86 5.37
N LYS A 119 -3.79 8.16 4.84
CA LYS A 119 -2.47 8.00 5.49
C LYS A 119 -1.36 7.87 4.46
N GLU A 120 -0.12 8.17 4.87
CA GLU A 120 1.04 7.85 4.05
C GLU A 120 1.27 6.33 4.00
N LYS A 121 1.46 5.81 2.79
CA LYS A 121 1.81 4.42 2.53
C LYS A 121 3.13 4.34 1.80
N ARG A 122 3.92 3.33 2.19
CA ARG A 122 5.19 3.02 1.56
C ARG A 122 4.99 2.14 0.32
N PHE A 123 5.60 2.56 -0.77
CA PHE A 123 5.75 1.81 -2.01
C PHE A 123 7.23 1.66 -2.38
N VAL A 124 7.53 0.70 -3.26
CA VAL A 124 8.85 0.44 -3.82
C VAL A 124 8.76 0.59 -5.33
N THR A 125 9.74 1.19 -5.99
CA THR A 125 9.80 1.26 -7.45
C THR A 125 11.22 1.01 -7.95
N ILE A 126 11.34 0.52 -9.18
CA ILE A 126 12.64 0.30 -9.83
C ILE A 126 13.26 1.66 -10.14
N GLY A 127 14.54 1.82 -9.84
CA GLY A 127 15.27 3.03 -10.15
C GLY A 127 15.72 3.13 -11.59
N HIS A 128 16.58 4.11 -11.87
CA HIS A 128 17.18 4.29 -13.20
C HIS A 128 18.07 3.11 -13.64
N ASN A 129 18.56 2.30 -12.70
CA ASN A 129 19.32 1.09 -12.95
C ASN A 129 18.42 -0.12 -12.65
N GLU A 130 18.19 -0.98 -13.64
CA GLU A 130 17.19 -2.06 -13.61
C GLU A 130 17.39 -3.08 -12.48
N ASN A 131 18.56 -3.09 -11.83
CA ASN A 131 18.90 -3.97 -10.71
C ASN A 131 18.72 -3.35 -9.31
N GLY A 132 18.22 -2.12 -9.21
CA GLY A 132 18.04 -1.42 -7.94
C GLY A 132 16.63 -0.86 -7.78
N ALA A 133 16.10 -0.91 -6.56
CA ALA A 133 14.80 -0.36 -6.23
C ALA A 133 14.88 0.59 -5.03
N PHE A 134 14.05 1.63 -5.04
CA PHE A 134 13.97 2.62 -3.98
C PHE A 134 12.52 2.82 -3.52
N ALA A 135 12.40 3.43 -2.35
CA ALA A 135 11.18 3.69 -1.62
C ALA A 135 10.57 5.05 -1.97
N ILE A 136 9.25 5.09 -1.98
CA ILE A 136 8.48 6.34 -1.89
C ILE A 136 7.37 6.20 -0.85
N LEU A 137 6.92 7.33 -0.34
CA LEU A 137 5.72 7.50 0.46
C LEU A 137 4.72 8.31 -0.38
N ALA A 138 3.48 7.86 -0.42
CA ALA A 138 2.39 8.60 -1.05
C ALA A 138 1.15 8.51 -0.16
N GLU A 139 0.36 9.57 -0.14
CA GLU A 139 -0.92 9.59 0.56
C GLU A 139 -1.94 8.70 -0.18
N VAL A 140 -2.58 7.78 0.55
CA VAL A 140 -3.62 6.89 0.05
C VAL A 140 -4.84 6.93 0.95
N ASN A 141 -5.99 6.48 0.43
CA ASN A 141 -7.18 6.35 1.26
C ASN A 141 -7.07 5.16 2.21
N VAL A 142 -7.79 5.27 3.32
CA VAL A 142 -8.01 4.22 4.30
C VAL A 142 -9.49 3.90 4.34
N TRP A 143 -9.80 2.62 4.23
CA TRP A 143 -11.15 2.08 4.25
C TRP A 143 -11.29 1.06 5.39
N GLU A 144 -12.48 0.91 5.98
CA GLU A 144 -12.77 -0.15 6.94
C GLU A 144 -13.63 -1.23 6.29
N TYR A 145 -13.28 -2.49 6.57
CA TYR A 145 -14.14 -3.64 6.31
C TYR A 145 -14.03 -4.65 7.45
N LYS A 146 -15.17 -5.14 7.91
CA LYS A 146 -15.27 -6.22 8.89
C LYS A 146 -16.19 -7.28 8.31
N GLU A 147 -15.74 -8.54 8.24
CA GLU A 147 -16.59 -9.64 7.79
C GLU A 147 -17.73 -9.93 8.77
N ASN A 148 -17.57 -9.53 10.04
CA ASN A 148 -18.57 -9.65 11.07
C ASN A 148 -18.38 -8.62 12.20
N ASP A 149 -19.43 -8.45 13.00
CA ASP A 149 -19.43 -7.57 14.18
C ASP A 149 -18.99 -8.31 15.45
N LEU A 150 -17.82 -8.98 15.38
CA LEU A 150 -17.24 -9.59 16.58
C LEU A 150 -16.77 -8.53 17.56
N THR A 151 -17.12 -8.69 18.84
CA THR A 151 -16.68 -7.82 19.94
C THR A 151 -15.23 -8.07 20.34
N ASN A 152 -14.77 -9.33 20.27
CA ASN A 152 -13.43 -9.73 20.66
C ASN A 152 -12.55 -9.97 19.42
N THR A 153 -11.90 -8.90 18.94
CA THR A 153 -11.00 -8.94 17.78
C THR A 153 -9.58 -8.59 18.17
N THR A 154 -8.60 -8.96 17.34
CA THR A 154 -7.19 -8.59 17.54
C THR A 154 -6.90 -7.11 17.29
N LYS A 155 -7.92 -6.31 16.96
CA LYS A 155 -7.84 -4.84 17.00
C LYS A 155 -7.71 -4.33 18.44
N ALA A 156 -8.32 -5.02 19.41
CA ALA A 156 -8.40 -4.58 20.81
C ALA A 156 -8.00 -5.65 21.85
N HIS A 157 -7.82 -6.91 21.44
CA HIS A 157 -7.54 -8.01 22.35
C HIS A 157 -6.37 -8.87 21.85
N ASP A 158 -5.63 -9.49 22.76
CA ASP A 158 -4.63 -10.50 22.38
C ASP A 158 -5.31 -11.85 22.13
N LYS A 159 -4.83 -12.56 21.10
CA LYS A 159 -5.28 -13.93 20.80
C LYS A 159 -4.16 -14.93 21.13
N PHE A 160 -4.51 -15.95 21.91
CA PHE A 160 -3.61 -17.03 22.28
C PHE A 160 -4.11 -18.35 21.69
N HIS A 161 -3.20 -19.10 21.07
CA HIS A 161 -3.45 -20.48 20.68
C HIS A 161 -3.04 -21.40 21.83
N VAL A 162 -4.01 -22.11 22.41
CA VAL A 162 -3.77 -23.07 23.50
C VAL A 162 -3.98 -24.46 22.94
N SER A 163 -2.95 -25.31 23.04
CA SER A 163 -3.05 -26.74 22.76
C SER A 163 -3.03 -27.47 24.10
N ILE A 164 -4.02 -28.34 24.31
CA ILE A 164 -4.06 -29.24 25.46
C ILE A 164 -3.53 -30.58 24.97
N LEU A 165 -2.49 -31.08 25.64
CA LEU A 165 -1.90 -32.40 25.39
C LEU A 165 -2.78 -33.50 25.99
#